data_AF-A0A063ZCA8-F1
#
_entry.id   AF-A0A063ZCA8-F1
#
_cell.length_a   1.000
_cell.length_b   1.000
_cell.length_c   1.000
_cell.angle_alpha   90.00
_cell.angle_beta   90.00
_cell.angle_gamma   90.00
#
_symmetry.space_group_name_H-M   'P 1'
#
loop_
_entity.id
_entity.type
_entity.pdbx_description
1 polymer ?
#
loop_
_entity_poly.entity_id
_entity_poly.type
_entity_poly.pdbx_seq_one_letter_code
_entity_poly.pdbx_strand_id
1 'polypeptide(L)'
;MEQVRDLAREIRSRRRVSAVILYGSFARGDFHEGSDVDLIVVGDFPERHHKRAAAILDLTDLPVEPLCYTDEEFAGLTRDANPFILRALAEGIRL
;
A
#
# COMPACT_ATOMS: atom_id res chain seq x y z
N MET A 1 -11.24 4.54 -7.88
CA MET A 1 -10.61 5.48 -6.93
C MET A 1 -11.35 5.61 -5.60
N GLU A 2 -12.68 5.79 -5.59
CA GLU A 2 -13.45 5.90 -4.32
C GLU A 2 -13.31 4.66 -3.43
N GLN A 3 -13.55 3.46 -3.99
CA GLN A 3 -13.40 2.19 -3.24
C GLN A 3 -12.00 1.98 -2.64
N VAL A 4 -10.94 2.45 -3.32
CA VAL A 4 -9.55 2.35 -2.80
C VAL A 4 -9.34 3.30 -1.64
N ARG A 5 -9.95 4.50 -1.68
CA ARG A 5 -9.96 5.42 -0.53
C ARG A 5 -10.76 4.84 0.63
N ASP A 6 -11.87 4.17 0.36
CA ASP A 6 -12.66 3.50 1.39
C ASP A 6 -11.86 2.38 2.06
N LEU A 7 -11.15 1.55 1.28
CA LEU A 7 -10.22 0.56 1.80
C LEU A 7 -9.12 1.22 2.66
N ALA A 8 -8.52 2.32 2.20
CA ALA A 8 -7.51 3.03 2.99
C ALA A 8 -8.07 3.52 4.34
N ARG A 9 -9.33 3.98 4.37
CA ARG A 9 -10.01 4.35 5.63
C ARG A 9 -10.26 3.13 6.52
N GLU A 10 -10.69 2.01 5.95
CA GLU A 10 -10.92 0.77 6.70
C GLU A 10 -9.62 0.19 7.28
N ILE A 11 -8.52 0.26 6.54
CA ILE A 11 -7.20 -0.11 7.05
C ILE A 11 -6.83 0.77 8.25
N ARG A 12 -7.00 2.10 8.13
CA ARG A 12 -6.69 3.07 9.19
C ARG A 12 -7.58 2.90 10.43
N SER A 13 -8.81 2.40 10.27
CA SER A 13 -9.73 2.17 11.40
C SER A 13 -9.33 0.96 12.25
N ARG A 14 -8.67 -0.04 11.66
CA ARG A 14 -8.31 -1.31 12.32
C ARG A 14 -6.91 -1.36 12.89
N ARG A 15 -5.98 -0.56 12.35
CA ARG A 15 -4.56 -0.62 12.73
C ARG A 15 -3.88 0.75 12.64
N ARG A 16 -2.81 0.93 13.41
CA ARG A 16 -2.01 2.17 13.37
C ARG A 16 -1.20 2.19 12.08
N VAL A 17 -1.63 3.01 11.12
CA VAL A 17 -0.99 3.19 9.82
C VAL A 17 -0.43 4.59 9.68
N SER A 18 0.84 4.67 9.33
CA SER A 18 1.56 5.92 9.06
C SER A 18 1.34 6.38 7.62
N ALA A 19 1.27 5.46 6.66
CA ALA A 19 1.00 5.79 5.27
C ALA A 19 0.23 4.69 4.52
N VAL A 20 -0.65 5.12 3.62
CA VAL A 20 -1.21 4.28 2.54
C VAL A 20 -0.90 5.00 1.24
N ILE A 21 -0.21 4.31 0.32
CA ILE A 21 0.24 4.87 -0.95
C ILE A 21 -0.27 3.97 -2.06
N LEU A 22 -1.12 4.52 -2.90
CA LEU A 22 -1.45 3.92 -4.19
C LEU A 22 -0.32 4.19 -5.16
N TYR A 23 0.28 3.15 -5.72
CA TYR A 23 1.34 3.27 -6.71
C TYR A 23 0.95 2.51 -7.99
N GLY A 24 1.87 2.39 -8.94
CA GLY A 24 1.66 1.57 -10.13
C GLY A 24 0.82 2.26 -11.23
N SER A 25 0.22 1.45 -12.10
CA SER A 25 -0.54 1.90 -13.26
C SER A 25 -1.73 2.79 -12.88
N PHE A 26 -2.37 2.52 -11.74
CA PHE A 26 -3.46 3.33 -11.19
C PHE A 26 -3.04 4.73 -10.79
N ALA A 27 -1.81 4.91 -10.26
CA ALA A 27 -1.30 6.22 -9.90
C ALA A 27 -0.89 7.05 -11.13
N ARG A 28 -0.47 6.40 -12.23
CA ARG A 28 -0.04 7.06 -13.48
C ARG A 28 -1.17 7.40 -14.45
N GLY A 29 -2.37 6.86 -14.25
CA GLY A 29 -3.55 7.15 -15.09
C GLY A 29 -3.70 6.27 -16.34
N ASP A 30 -2.84 5.27 -16.54
CA ASP A 30 -2.85 4.35 -17.69
C ASP A 30 -3.60 3.03 -17.40
N PHE A 31 -4.60 3.04 -16.50
CA PHE A 31 -5.25 1.81 -16.06
C PHE A 31 -6.16 1.22 -17.15
N HIS A 32 -6.11 -0.11 -17.30
CA HIS A 32 -7.01 -0.90 -18.13
C HIS A 32 -7.98 -1.66 -17.22
N GLU A 33 -9.19 -1.96 -17.69
CA GLU A 33 -10.14 -2.83 -16.97
C GLU A 33 -9.47 -4.19 -16.68
N GLY A 34 -9.23 -4.50 -15.40
CA GLY A 34 -8.56 -5.73 -14.95
C GLY A 34 -7.13 -5.57 -14.44
N SER A 35 -6.59 -4.35 -14.32
CA SER A 35 -5.30 -4.13 -13.65
C SER A 35 -5.43 -4.30 -12.13
N ASP A 36 -4.43 -4.90 -11.50
CA ASP A 36 -4.33 -4.97 -10.04
C ASP A 36 -4.03 -3.58 -9.43
N VAL A 37 -4.53 -3.34 -8.21
CA VAL A 37 -4.38 -2.10 -7.45
C VAL A 37 -3.20 -2.25 -6.48
N ASP A 38 -2.06 -1.72 -6.91
CA ASP A 38 -0.80 -1.66 -6.17
C ASP A 38 -0.87 -0.73 -4.93
N LEU A 39 -0.77 -1.29 -3.73
CA LEU A 39 -0.80 -0.52 -2.48
C LEU A 39 0.44 -0.74 -1.63
N ILE A 40 1.08 0.33 -1.18
CA ILE A 40 2.04 0.28 -0.07
C ILE A 40 1.32 0.73 1.20
N VAL A 41 1.33 -0.12 2.21
CA VAL A 41 0.79 0.17 3.54
C VAL A 41 1.95 0.15 4.54
N VAL A 42 2.15 1.27 5.23
CA VAL A 42 3.23 1.44 6.22
C VAL A 42 2.61 1.65 7.58
N GLY A 43 2.92 0.78 8.54
CA GLY A 43 2.40 0.91 9.90
C GLY A 43 2.71 -0.29 10.80
N ASP A 44 1.98 -0.40 11.89
CA ASP A 44 2.15 -1.50 12.83
C ASP A 44 1.43 -2.75 12.33
N PHE A 45 2.20 -3.81 12.11
CA PHE A 45 1.69 -5.11 11.71
C PHE A 45 2.04 -6.15 12.78
N PRO A 46 1.06 -6.67 13.55
CA PRO A 46 1.30 -7.78 14.47
C PRO A 46 1.59 -9.10 13.72
N GLU A 47 1.21 -9.19 12.45
CA GLU A 47 1.40 -10.37 11.63
C GLU A 47 2.86 -10.51 11.14
N ARG A 48 3.29 -11.76 10.91
CA ARG A 48 4.56 -12.04 10.22
C ARG A 48 4.52 -11.45 8.81
N HIS A 49 5.67 -11.01 8.29
CA HIS A 49 5.79 -10.35 6.99
C HIS A 49 4.95 -10.98 5.86
N HIS A 50 5.05 -12.29 5.66
CA HIS A 50 4.30 -13.02 4.62
C HIS A 50 2.78 -13.15 4.85
N LYS A 51 2.26 -12.74 6.01
CA LYS A 51 0.83 -12.74 6.35
C LYS A 51 0.21 -11.35 6.31
N ARG A 52 1.01 -10.29 6.26
CA ARG A 52 0.52 -8.91 6.30
C ARG A 52 -0.35 -8.59 5.08
N ALA A 53 0.07 -9.03 3.89
CA ALA A 53 -0.71 -8.87 2.66
C ALA A 53 -2.09 -9.52 2.76
N ALA A 54 -2.15 -10.77 3.25
CA ALA A 54 -3.41 -11.48 3.47
C ALA A 54 -4.34 -10.71 4.43
N ALA A 55 -3.80 -10.12 5.50
CA ALA A 55 -4.59 -9.35 6.45
C ALA A 55 -5.17 -8.04 5.87
N ILE A 56 -4.63 -7.54 4.76
CA ILE A 56 -5.22 -6.42 4.00
C ILE A 56 -6.23 -6.95 2.98
N LEU A 57 -5.93 -8.06 2.31
CA LEU A 57 -6.84 -8.72 1.37
C LEU A 57 -8.15 -9.17 2.03
N ASP A 58 -8.11 -9.64 3.28
CA ASP A 58 -9.31 -10.02 4.04
C ASP A 58 -10.29 -8.84 4.30
N LEU A 59 -9.89 -7.61 3.99
CA LEU A 59 -10.73 -6.41 4.13
C LEU A 59 -11.44 -5.99 2.84
N THR A 60 -11.15 -6.64 1.70
CA THR A 60 -11.66 -6.19 0.41
C THR A 60 -11.75 -7.30 -0.63
N ASP A 61 -12.75 -7.19 -1.52
CA ASP A 61 -12.83 -8.01 -2.73
C ASP A 61 -12.16 -7.33 -3.94
N LEU A 62 -11.54 -6.16 -3.74
CA LEU A 62 -10.80 -5.49 -4.81
C LEU A 62 -9.56 -6.31 -5.18
N PRO A 63 -9.17 -6.33 -6.47
CA PRO A 63 -7.93 -6.97 -6.91
C PRO A 63 -6.75 -6.07 -6.50
N VAL A 64 -6.39 -6.07 -5.22
CA VAL A 64 -5.28 -5.27 -4.67
C VAL A 64 -4.03 -6.12 -4.48
N GLU A 65 -2.85 -5.53 -4.70
CA GLU A 65 -1.55 -6.12 -4.35
C GLU A 65 -0.88 -5.29 -3.26
N PRO A 66 -1.11 -5.61 -1.97
CA PRO A 66 -0.58 -4.82 -0.87
C PRO A 66 0.83 -5.25 -0.45
N LEU A 67 1.78 -4.31 -0.53
CA LEU A 67 3.09 -4.38 0.11
C LEU A 67 3.02 -3.74 1.49
N CYS A 68 3.31 -4.52 2.53
CA CYS A 68 3.10 -4.10 3.92
C CYS A 68 4.42 -4.00 4.69
N TYR A 69 4.80 -2.78 5.04
CA TYR A 69 6.04 -2.48 5.77
C TYR A 69 5.76 -1.94 7.17
N THR A 70 6.65 -2.24 8.11
CA THR A 70 6.73 -1.45 9.34
C THR A 70 7.30 -0.06 9.06
N ASP A 71 7.07 0.88 9.97
CA ASP A 71 7.69 2.21 9.91
C ASP A 71 9.23 2.12 9.77
N GLU A 72 9.85 1.19 10.49
CA GLU A 72 11.31 0.98 10.48
C GLU A 72 11.81 0.37 9.17
N GLU A 73 11.12 -0.66 8.65
CA GLU A 73 11.44 -1.28 7.36
C GLU A 73 11.34 -0.26 6.23
N PHE A 74 10.27 0.53 6.19
CA PHE A 74 10.06 1.55 5.16
C PHE A 74 11.08 2.69 5.24
N ALA A 75 11.41 3.14 6.46
CA ALA A 75 12.45 4.14 6.67
C ALA A 75 13.84 3.61 6.27
N GLY A 76 14.12 2.32 6.49
CA GLY A 76 15.32 1.65 6.00
C GLY A 76 15.41 1.70 4.47
N LEU A 77 14.37 1.22 3.79
CA LEU A 77 14.32 1.22 2.32
C LEU A 77 14.44 2.63 1.71
N THR A 78 13.89 3.64 2.39
CA THR A 78 14.00 5.04 1.96
C THR A 78 15.43 5.55 2.12
N ARG A 79 16.10 5.24 3.25
CA ARG A 79 17.50 5.62 3.49
C ARG A 79 18.47 4.92 2.54
N ASP A 80 18.19 3.67 2.20
CA ASP A 80 18.98 2.88 1.26
C ASP A 80 18.73 3.28 -0.21
N ALA A 81 17.93 4.33 -0.43
CA ALA A 81 17.56 4.83 -1.75
C ALA A 81 17.00 3.73 -2.66
N ASN A 82 16.18 2.83 -2.09
CA ASN A 82 15.57 1.74 -2.84
C ASN A 82 14.79 2.31 -4.05
N PRO A 83 15.17 1.98 -5.30
CA PRO A 83 14.57 2.62 -6.48
C PRO A 83 13.06 2.45 -6.58
N PHE A 84 12.54 1.31 -6.13
CA PHE A 84 11.11 1.04 -6.14
C PHE A 84 10.36 1.92 -5.14
N ILE A 85 10.85 2.03 -3.89
CA ILE A 85 10.22 2.88 -2.86
C ILE A 85 10.32 4.35 -3.22
N LEU A 86 11.47 4.81 -3.73
CA LEU A 86 11.63 6.20 -4.18
C LEU A 86 10.67 6.54 -5.32
N ARG A 87 10.50 5.63 -6.29
CA ARG A 87 9.54 5.82 -7.38
C ARG A 87 8.11 5.85 -6.86
N ALA A 88 7.75 4.94 -5.96
CA ALA A 88 6.41 4.91 -5.36
C ALA A 88 6.13 6.17 -4.53
N LEU A 89 7.13 6.75 -3.87
CA LEU A 89 7.00 8.03 -3.16
C LEU A 89 6.87 9.23 -4.11
N ALA A 90 7.51 9.19 -5.27
CA ALA A 90 7.50 10.27 -6.25
C ALA A 90 6.25 10.27 -7.14
N GLU A 91 5.81 9.09 -7.59
CA GLU A 91 4.68 8.91 -8.52
C GLU A 91 3.37 8.52 -7.81
N GLY A 92 3.44 8.00 -6.59
CA GLY A 92 2.29 7.46 -5.88
C GLY A 92 1.36 8.52 -5.28
N ILE A 93 0.10 8.13 -5.12
CA ILE A 93 -0.94 8.95 -4.49
C ILE A 93 -1.08 8.52 -3.04
N ARG A 94 -0.88 9.46 -2.12
CA ARG A 94 -1.18 9.24 -0.69
C ARG A 94 -2.70 9.27 -0.48
N LEU A 95 -3.21 8.20 0.14
CA LEU A 95 -4.64 7.99 0.39
C LEU A 95 -5.05 8.28 1.84
#